data_AF-A0A6I3X6N0-F1
#
_entry.id   AF-A0A6I3X6N0-F1
#
_cell.length_a   1.000
_cell.length_b   1.000
_cell.length_c   1.000
_cell.angle_alpha   90.00
_cell.angle_beta   90.00
_cell.angle_gamma   90.00
#
_symmetry.space_group_name_H-M   'P 1'
#
loop_
_entity.id
_entity.type
_entity.pdbx_description
1 polymer ?
#
loop_
_entity_poly.entity_id
_entity_poly.type
_entity_poly.pdbx_seq_one_letter_code
_entity_poly.pdbx_strand_id
1 'polypeptide(L)'
;MSSCDLCEAAPITKRHYEDDLCWIADCEICLVPMVVWRVHDPLPPDEIKAILHQLLAAVADPILGEGGWKVDDNMRNIPDHYHAHARPPHFWLR
;
A
#
# COMPACT_ATOMS: atom_id res chain seq x y z
N MET A 1 -4.47 20.57 10.91
CA MET A 1 -4.82 19.34 10.20
C MET A 1 -4.16 19.44 8.85
N SER A 2 -3.02 18.77 8.67
CA SER A 2 -2.44 18.58 7.34
C SER A 2 -3.44 17.77 6.52
N SER A 3 -3.74 18.22 5.31
CA SER A 3 -4.45 17.39 4.33
C SER A 3 -3.52 16.25 3.96
N CYS A 4 -3.79 15.04 4.46
CA CYS A 4 -3.08 13.85 4.06
C CYS A 4 -3.72 13.30 2.78
N ASP A 5 -2.95 13.22 1.69
CA ASP A 5 -3.43 12.71 0.40
C ASP A 5 -3.96 11.28 0.51
N LEU A 6 -3.39 10.49 1.43
CA LEU A 6 -3.82 9.11 1.67
C LEU A 6 -5.18 9.03 2.40
N CYS A 7 -5.52 10.06 3.20
CA CYS A 7 -6.86 10.20 3.78
C CYS A 7 -7.89 10.64 2.75
N GLU A 8 -7.52 11.53 1.83
CA GLU A 8 -8.40 11.93 0.73
C GLU A 8 -8.71 10.75 -0.20
N ALA A 9 -7.72 9.88 -0.41
CA ALA A 9 -7.85 8.67 -1.22
C ALA A 9 -8.40 8.96 -2.63
N ALA A 10 -8.02 10.09 -3.23
CA ALA A 10 -8.43 10.45 -4.57
C ALA A 10 -8.07 9.34 -5.59
N PRO A 11 -8.98 8.96 -6.51
CA PRO A 11 -8.75 7.86 -7.46
C PRO A 11 -7.88 8.31 -8.65
N ILE A 12 -6.63 8.70 -8.37
CA ILE A 12 -5.68 9.23 -9.35
C ILE A 12 -5.05 8.11 -10.18
N THR A 13 -4.83 6.96 -9.56
CA THR A 13 -4.27 5.74 -10.18
C THR A 13 -5.29 4.60 -10.14
N LYS A 14 -4.95 3.47 -10.77
CA LYS A 14 -5.83 2.29 -10.79
C LYS A 14 -6.11 1.80 -9.36
N ARG A 15 -7.37 1.85 -8.94
CA ARG A 15 -7.88 1.21 -7.73
C ARG A 15 -8.11 -0.28 -8.00
N HIS A 16 -7.51 -1.14 -7.19
CA HIS A 16 -7.67 -2.60 -7.28
C HIS A 16 -8.64 -3.16 -6.24
N TYR A 17 -8.67 -2.55 -5.06
CA TYR A 17 -9.49 -2.99 -3.93
C TYR A 17 -9.82 -1.82 -3.02
N GLU A 18 -11.00 -1.84 -2.40
CA GLU A 18 -11.41 -0.85 -1.42
C GLU A 18 -12.52 -1.43 -0.51
N ASP A 19 -12.34 -1.31 0.80
CA ASP A 19 -13.33 -1.69 1.83
C ASP A 19 -13.27 -0.70 3.01
N ASP A 20 -13.88 -1.03 4.15
CA ASP A 20 -13.88 -0.18 5.35
C ASP A 20 -12.51 -0.15 6.07
N LEU A 21 -11.62 -1.13 5.82
CA LEU A 21 -10.33 -1.22 6.47
C LEU A 21 -9.24 -0.47 5.68
N CYS A 22 -9.24 -0.61 4.36
CA CYS A 22 -8.15 -0.14 3.52
C CYS A 22 -8.58 0.14 2.08
N TRP A 23 -7.66 0.72 1.33
CA TRP A 23 -7.72 0.75 -0.12
C TRP A 23 -6.39 0.30 -0.71
N ILE A 24 -6.44 -0.28 -1.91
CA ILE A 24 -5.26 -0.70 -2.67
C ILE A 24 -5.32 -0.07 -4.05
N ALA A 25 -4.28 0.68 -4.40
CA ALA A 25 -4.11 1.27 -5.72
C ALA A 25 -2.63 1.26 -6.12
N ASP A 26 -2.33 1.51 -7.39
CA ASP A 26 -0.94 1.71 -7.81
C ASP A 26 -0.41 3.03 -7.21
N CYS A 27 0.75 2.99 -6.57
CA CYS A 27 1.41 4.21 -6.09
C CYS A 27 1.84 5.08 -7.28
N GLU A 28 1.53 6.37 -7.26
CA GLU A 28 1.87 7.32 -8.33
C GLU A 28 3.37 7.42 -8.59
N ILE A 29 4.17 7.33 -7.53
CA ILE A 29 5.63 7.46 -7.61
C ILE A 29 6.29 6.12 -7.92
N CYS A 30 5.86 5.06 -7.24
CA CYS A 30 6.51 3.76 -7.34
C CYS A 30 5.98 2.89 -8.48
N LEU A 31 4.78 3.18 -8.98
CA LEU A 31 4.11 2.40 -10.03
C LEU A 31 3.94 0.91 -9.68
N VAL A 32 3.70 0.63 -8.39
CA VAL A 32 3.44 -0.71 -7.87
C VAL A 32 2.24 -0.67 -6.91
N PRO A 33 1.54 -1.81 -6.70
CA PRO A 33 0.43 -1.87 -5.76
C PRO A 33 0.86 -1.40 -4.36
N MET A 34 0.04 -0.54 -3.76
CA MET A 34 0.20 -0.01 -2.42
C MET A 34 -1.10 -0.18 -1.65
N VAL A 35 -1.02 -0.80 -0.47
CA VAL A 35 -2.12 -0.82 0.49
C VAL A 35 -1.99 0.35 1.43
N VAL A 36 -3.12 1.00 1.73
CA VAL A 36 -3.21 2.12 2.66
C VAL A 36 -4.29 1.82 3.68
N TRP A 37 -3.94 1.88 4.96
CA TRP A 37 -4.90 1.73 6.04
C TRP A 37 -5.80 2.96 6.11
N ARG A 38 -7.11 2.81 6.34
CA ARG A 38 -7.99 3.99 6.40
C ARG A 38 -7.78 4.88 7.62
N VAL A 39 -7.28 4.31 8.72
CA VAL A 39 -6.98 5.10 9.93
C VAL A 39 -5.69 5.86 9.70
N HIS A 40 -5.72 7.17 9.93
CA HIS A 40 -4.52 8.02 9.92
C HIS A 40 -3.70 7.77 11.18
N ASP A 41 -2.96 6.67 11.16
CA ASP A 41 -1.99 6.31 12.18
C ASP A 41 -0.87 5.49 11.52
N PRO A 42 0.41 5.68 11.90
CA PRO A 42 1.54 4.96 11.31
C PRO A 42 1.76 3.56 11.90
N LEU A 43 1.07 3.19 12.98
CA LEU A 43 1.28 2.00 13.79
C LEU A 43 -0.01 1.16 13.90
N PRO A 44 -0.45 0.52 12.80
CA PRO A 44 -1.55 -0.43 12.89
C PRO A 44 -1.20 -1.56 13.88
N PRO A 45 -2.19 -2.05 14.65
CA PRO A 45 -2.03 -3.28 15.42
C PRO A 45 -1.54 -4.44 14.53
N ASP A 46 -0.76 -5.37 15.09
CA ASP A 46 -0.14 -6.46 14.31
C ASP A 46 -1.15 -7.29 13.52
N GLU A 47 -2.33 -7.54 14.09
CA GLU A 47 -3.43 -8.25 13.42
C GLU A 47 -3.94 -7.48 12.19
N ILE A 48 -4.11 -6.17 12.33
CA ILE A 48 -4.52 -5.29 11.23
C ILE A 48 -3.42 -5.27 10.17
N LYS A 49 -2.17 -5.10 10.57
CA LYS A 49 -1.02 -5.10 9.65
C LYS A 49 -0.95 -6.40 8.84
N ALA A 50 -1.17 -7.55 9.48
CA ALA A 50 -1.21 -8.84 8.81
C ALA A 50 -2.34 -8.93 7.78
N ILE A 51 -3.54 -8.45 8.11
CA ILE A 51 -4.69 -8.41 7.17
C ILE A 51 -4.37 -7.50 5.98
N LEU A 52 -3.83 -6.30 6.22
CA LEU A 52 -3.44 -5.37 5.15
C LEU A 52 -2.43 -6.01 4.18
N HIS A 53 -1.46 -6.77 4.71
CA HIS A 53 -0.46 -7.47 3.88
C HIS A 53 -1.07 -8.63 3.09
N GLN A 54 -2.03 -9.36 3.67
CA GLN A 54 -2.76 -10.41 2.95
C GLN A 54 -3.61 -9.85 1.81
N LEU A 55 -4.31 -8.73 2.05
CA LEU A 55 -5.09 -8.04 1.02
C LEU A 55 -4.18 -7.49 -0.08
N LEU A 56 -3.03 -6.91 0.28
CA LEU A 56 -2.02 -6.49 -0.69
C LEU A 56 -1.52 -7.66 -1.52
N ALA A 57 -1.26 -8.82 -0.92
CA ALA A 57 -0.78 -10.00 -1.62
C ALA A 57 -1.79 -10.52 -2.65
N ALA A 58 -3.07 -10.57 -2.29
CA ALA A 58 -4.15 -10.97 -3.20
C ALA A 58 -4.23 -10.08 -4.46
N VAL A 59 -3.82 -8.81 -4.35
CA VAL A 59 -3.70 -7.90 -5.51
C VAL A 59 -2.37 -8.04 -6.22
N ALA A 60 -1.26 -8.16 -5.48
CA ALA A 60 0.09 -8.13 -6.04
C ALA A 60 0.46 -9.42 -6.79
N ASP A 61 0.05 -10.59 -6.30
CA ASP A 61 0.36 -11.88 -6.91
C ASP A 61 -0.06 -12.00 -8.38
N PRO A 62 -1.31 -11.66 -8.79
CA PRO A 62 -1.68 -11.70 -10.20
C PRO A 62 -1.02 -10.61 -11.06
N ILE A 63 -0.47 -9.54 -10.46
CA ILE A 63 0.15 -8.42 -11.18
C ILE A 63 1.66 -8.64 -11.37
N LEU A 64 2.34 -9.11 -10.33
CA LEU A 64 3.80 -9.19 -10.23
C LEU A 64 4.33 -10.64 -10.27
N GLY A 65 3.43 -11.62 -10.21
CA GLY A 65 3.75 -13.04 -10.07
C GLY A 65 3.94 -13.43 -8.61
N GLU A 66 3.33 -14.55 -8.21
CA GLU A 66 3.47 -15.12 -6.86
C GLU A 66 4.95 -15.35 -6.52
N GLY A 67 5.37 -14.89 -5.34
CA GLY A 67 6.78 -14.92 -4.91
C GLY A 67 7.71 -13.95 -5.64
N GLY A 68 7.21 -13.19 -6.62
CA GLY A 68 7.93 -12.22 -7.43
C GLY A 68 8.04 -10.82 -6.82
N TRP A 69 7.70 -10.65 -5.54
CA TRP A 69 7.68 -9.36 -4.86
C TRP A 69 7.80 -9.51 -3.33
N LYS A 70 8.02 -8.40 -2.63
CA LYS A 70 8.06 -8.32 -1.16
C LYS A 70 7.32 -7.08 -0.67
N VAL A 71 6.77 -7.15 0.53
CA VAL A 71 6.22 -5.99 1.23
C VAL A 71 7.34 -5.03 1.61
N ASP A 72 7.22 -3.75 1.26
CA ASP A 72 8.01 -2.64 1.77
C ASP A 72 7.08 -1.66 2.50
N ASP A 73 7.15 -1.65 3.83
CA ASP A 73 6.40 -0.74 4.71
C ASP A 73 7.25 0.45 5.19
N ASN A 74 8.37 0.73 4.51
CA ASN A 74 9.13 1.96 4.76
C ASN A 74 8.40 3.18 4.17
N MET A 75 7.62 3.85 5.04
CA MET A 75 6.82 5.04 4.75
C MET A 75 7.70 6.29 4.64
N ARG A 76 8.13 6.64 3.42
CA ARG A 76 9.07 7.74 3.17
C ARG A 76 8.41 9.13 3.18
N ASN A 77 7.48 9.37 2.26
CA ASN A 77 6.93 10.71 2.04
C ASN A 77 5.81 11.07 3.02
N ILE A 78 5.05 10.07 3.47
CA ILE A 78 3.91 10.23 4.38
C ILE A 78 4.14 9.27 5.57
N PRO A 79 5.13 9.57 6.44
CA PRO A 79 5.57 8.66 7.49
C PRO A 79 4.56 8.50 8.65
N ASP A 80 3.52 9.34 8.70
CA ASP A 80 2.51 9.38 9.76
C ASP A 80 1.19 8.69 9.40
N HIS A 81 1.09 8.08 8.21
CA HIS A 81 -0.10 7.33 7.79
C HIS A 81 0.31 6.00 7.16
N TYR A 82 -0.08 4.90 7.81
CA TYR A 82 0.31 3.56 7.40
C TYR A 82 -0.03 3.20 5.96
N HIS A 83 1.01 2.88 5.21
CA HIS A 83 0.92 2.29 3.89
C HIS A 83 2.11 1.37 3.61
N ALA A 84 1.89 0.38 2.75
CA ALA A 84 2.94 -0.55 2.35
C ALA A 84 2.85 -0.86 0.86
N HIS A 85 4.00 -1.09 0.23
CA HIS A 85 4.12 -1.33 -1.20
C HIS A 85 4.49 -2.78 -1.49
N ALA A 86 3.94 -3.34 -2.56
CA ALA A 86 4.39 -4.61 -3.13
C ALA A 86 5.54 -4.35 -4.13
N ARG A 87 6.80 -4.58 -3.75
CA ARG A 87 7.95 -4.27 -4.60
C ARG A 87 8.57 -5.52 -5.22
N PRO A 88 8.75 -5.59 -6.55
CA PRO A 88 9.49 -6.67 -7.19
C PRO A 88 11.00 -6.61 -6.86
N PRO A 89 11.74 -7.72 -7.08
CA PRO A 89 13.19 -7.71 -7.07
C PRO A 89 13.75 -6.59 -7.94
N HIS A 90 14.87 -6.01 -7.52
CA HIS A 90 15.55 -4.93 -8.24
C HIS A 90 14.75 -3.62 -8.42
N PHE A 91 13.66 -3.42 -7.66
CA PHE A 91 12.89 -2.16 -7.69
C PHE A 91 13.78 -0.90 -7.59
N TRP A 92 14.81 -0.94 -6.76
CA TRP A 92 15.75 0.18 -6.53
C TRP A 92 16.74 0.47 -7.66
N LEU A 93 16.75 -0.35 -8.73
CA LEU A 93 17.55 -0.10 -9.93
C LEU A 93 16.77 0.65 -11.01
N ARG A 94 15.49 0.97 -10.77
CA ARG A 94 14.62 1.73 -11.68
C ARG A 94 14.79 3.24 -11.50
#